data_AF-A0A949SND2-F1
#
_entry.id   AF-A0A949SND2-F1
#
_cell.length_a   1.000
_cell.length_b   1.000
_cell.length_c   1.000
_cell.angle_alpha   90.00
_cell.angle_beta   90.00
_cell.angle_gamma   90.00
#
_symmetry.space_group_name_H-M   'P 1'
#
loop_
_entity.id
_entity.type
_entity.pdbx_description
1 polymer ?
#
loop_
_entity_poly.entity_id
_entity_poly.type
_entity_poly.pdbx_seq_one_letter_code
_entity_poly.pdbx_strand_id
1 'polypeptide(L)'
;MDLLSYQRTVFGFHGCDKRVADAVLTGKAKLSASENTYDWLARGIYFWEHGPMRALEWAIQQSKRKNSHIKEPAVIGAVIQLKSHIQIAVRDPRAIIGYFLPDSSMLQTSSSTP
;
A
#
# COMPACT_ATOMS: atom_id res chain seq x y z
N MET A 1 21.42 8.58 -20.69
CA MET A 1 20.68 8.96 -19.47
C MET A 1 19.36 8.22 -19.56
N ASP A 2 19.13 7.24 -18.69
CA ASP A 2 17.92 6.42 -18.75
C ASP A 2 16.72 7.28 -18.31
N LEU A 3 15.92 7.74 -19.27
CA LEU A 3 14.70 8.53 -19.03
C LEU A 3 13.65 7.73 -18.23
N LEU A 4 13.87 6.42 -18.02
CA LEU A 4 13.05 5.53 -17.20
C LEU A 4 13.57 5.34 -15.77
N SER A 5 14.67 6.01 -15.38
CA SER A 5 15.16 6.01 -13.98
C SER A 5 14.31 6.87 -13.04
N TYR A 6 13.00 6.94 -13.27
CA TYR A 6 12.05 7.60 -12.39
C TYR A 6 11.89 6.80 -11.10
N GLN A 7 12.68 7.17 -10.09
CA GLN A 7 12.57 6.61 -8.75
C GLN A 7 11.49 7.37 -7.97
N ARG A 8 10.23 6.98 -8.18
CA ARG A 8 9.14 7.51 -7.35
C ARG A 8 9.33 7.04 -5.92
N THR A 9 9.39 8.00 -5.00
CA THR A 9 9.22 7.73 -3.57
C THR A 9 7.77 8.01 -3.21
N VAL A 10 7.09 7.02 -2.63
CA VAL A 10 5.70 7.15 -2.14
C VAL A 10 5.70 7.08 -0.62
N PHE A 11 4.97 7.98 0.03
CA PHE A 11 4.72 7.92 1.46
C PHE A 11 3.37 7.27 1.71
N GLY A 12 3.41 6.08 2.31
CA GLY A 12 2.23 5.27 2.61
C GLY A 12 1.96 5.20 4.11
N PHE A 13 0.69 5.20 4.51
CA PHE A 13 0.28 5.06 5.92
C PHE A 13 -0.49 3.76 6.13
N HIS A 14 -0.06 2.98 7.12
CA HIS A 14 -0.65 1.69 7.46
C HIS A 14 -1.31 1.76 8.84
N GLY A 15 -2.62 1.45 8.89
CA GLY A 15 -3.35 1.31 10.14
C GLY A 15 -3.11 -0.07 10.74
N CYS A 16 -2.73 -0.15 12.01
CA CYS A 16 -2.43 -1.40 12.69
C CYS A 16 -2.71 -1.32 14.20
N ASP A 17 -2.37 -2.37 14.94
CA ASP A 17 -2.36 -2.36 16.40
C ASP A 17 -1.13 -1.61 16.93
N LYS A 18 -1.27 -0.88 18.05
CA LYS A 18 -0.16 -0.15 18.66
C LYS A 18 1.05 -1.04 18.94
N ARG A 19 0.85 -2.29 19.38
CA ARG A 19 1.96 -3.23 19.60
C ARG A 19 2.74 -3.52 18.31
N VAL A 20 2.04 -3.62 17.18
CA VAL A 20 2.67 -3.80 15.86
C VAL A 20 3.43 -2.53 15.47
N ALA A 21 2.82 -1.36 15.65
CA ALA A 21 3.47 -0.09 15.40
C ALA A 21 4.78 0.06 16.19
N ASP A 22 4.73 -0.17 17.51
CA ASP A 22 5.89 -0.09 18.39
C ASP A 22 6.98 -1.10 17.97
N ALA A 23 6.62 -2.34 17.67
CA ALA A 23 7.57 -3.36 17.26
C ALA A 23 8.26 -3.02 15.92
N VAL A 24 7.51 -2.49 14.94
CA VAL A 24 8.06 -2.08 13.65
C VAL A 24 8.95 -0.85 13.79
N LEU A 25 8.50 0.18 14.51
CA LEU A 25 9.26 1.44 14.70
C LEU A 25 10.53 1.24 15.52
N THR A 26 10.55 0.24 16.42
CA THR A 26 11.76 -0.12 17.19
C THR A 26 12.65 -1.14 16.47
N GLY A 27 12.33 -1.53 15.23
CA GLY A 27 13.10 -2.48 14.44
C GLY A 27 13.02 -3.94 14.92
N LYS A 28 12.13 -4.25 15.87
CA LYS A 28 11.91 -5.60 16.40
C LYS A 28 11.07 -6.48 15.46
N ALA A 29 10.37 -5.87 14.51
CA ALA A 29 9.55 -6.57 13.53
C ALA A 29 9.50 -5.83 12.18
N LYS A 30 9.01 -6.51 11.16
CA LYS A 30 8.56 -5.92 9.89
C LYS A 30 7.06 -6.13 9.76
N LEU A 31 6.40 -5.32 8.94
CA LEU A 31 5.02 -5.60 8.54
C LEU A 31 4.97 -6.91 7.74
N SER A 32 3.98 -7.74 8.07
CA SER A 32 3.69 -8.98 7.33
C SER A 32 2.60 -8.72 6.30
N ALA A 33 2.73 -9.34 5.12
CA ALA A 33 1.66 -9.31 4.13
C ALA A 33 0.41 -10.00 4.68
N SER A 34 -0.76 -9.42 4.40
CA SER A 34 -2.03 -10.09 4.61
C SER A 34 -2.17 -11.24 3.61
N GLU A 35 -2.62 -12.39 4.10
CA GLU A 35 -2.85 -13.59 3.30
C GLU A 35 -4.33 -13.98 3.23
N ASN A 36 -5.23 -13.05 3.58
CA ASN A 36 -6.66 -13.34 3.64
C ASN A 36 -7.24 -13.46 2.23
N THR A 37 -8.11 -14.43 2.03
CA THR A 37 -8.76 -14.69 0.73
C THR A 37 -9.76 -13.60 0.30
N TYR A 38 -10.16 -12.74 1.23
CA TYR A 38 -11.08 -11.63 1.03
C TYR A 38 -10.38 -10.26 0.98
N ASP A 39 -9.06 -10.24 0.81
CA ASP A 39 -8.30 -9.01 0.63
C ASP A 39 -8.66 -8.32 -0.69
N TRP A 40 -8.69 -6.98 -0.69
CA TRP A 40 -9.36 -6.18 -1.74
C TRP A 40 -8.66 -6.24 -3.11
N LEU A 41 -7.34 -6.41 -3.14
CA LEU A 41 -6.56 -6.35 -4.40
C LEU A 41 -5.70 -7.59 -4.62
N ALA A 42 -4.98 -8.05 -3.58
CA ALA A 42 -4.21 -9.30 -3.57
C ALA A 42 -3.62 -9.56 -2.17
N ARG A 43 -2.81 -10.61 -2.01
CA ARG A 43 -1.91 -10.75 -0.85
C ARG A 43 -0.94 -9.57 -0.83
N GLY A 44 -0.80 -8.88 0.30
CA GLY A 44 0.08 -7.71 0.39
C GLY A 44 -0.03 -6.89 1.66
N ILE A 45 0.76 -5.81 1.72
CA ILE A 45 0.71 -4.81 2.80
C ILE A 45 0.04 -3.57 2.24
N TYR A 46 -1.07 -3.18 2.85
CA TYR A 46 -1.92 -2.11 2.37
C TYR A 46 -1.55 -0.77 2.98
N PHE A 47 -1.32 0.23 2.14
CA PHE A 47 -1.01 1.60 2.54
C PHE A 47 -2.01 2.57 1.94
N TRP A 48 -2.34 3.61 2.70
CA TRP A 48 -3.01 4.80 2.19
C TRP A 48 -1.95 5.82 1.78
N GLU A 49 -1.91 6.20 0.50
CA GLU A 49 -1.07 7.32 0.04
C GLU A 49 -1.67 8.64 0.54
N HIS A 50 -0.86 9.48 1.20
CA HIS A 50 -1.27 10.81 1.69
C HIS A 50 -2.54 10.80 2.60
N GLY A 51 -2.67 9.81 3.49
CA GLY A 51 -3.87 9.65 4.31
C GLY A 51 -3.68 9.02 5.69
N PRO A 52 -2.89 9.62 6.61
CA PRO A 52 -2.69 9.06 7.96
C PRO A 52 -4.00 8.97 8.75
N MET A 53 -4.86 9.99 8.65
CA MET A 53 -6.17 9.98 9.32
C MET A 53 -7.05 8.86 8.79
N ARG A 54 -7.00 8.61 7.47
CA ARG A 54 -7.80 7.53 6.87
C ARG A 54 -7.29 6.15 7.27
N ALA A 55 -5.97 5.97 7.39
CA ALA A 55 -5.37 4.76 7.93
C ALA A 55 -5.80 4.54 9.39
N LEU A 56 -5.89 5.60 10.20
CA LEU A 56 -6.36 5.53 11.57
C LEU A 56 -7.85 5.18 11.65
N GLU A 57 -8.69 5.85 10.87
CA GLU A 57 -10.12 5.56 10.77
C GLU A 57 -10.37 4.09 10.42
N TRP A 58 -9.59 3.55 9.46
CA TRP A 58 -9.65 2.13 9.13
C TRP A 58 -9.26 1.28 10.35
N ALA A 59 -8.15 1.57 11.03
CA ALA A 59 -7.73 0.81 12.21
C ALA A 59 -8.78 0.84 13.33
N ILE A 60 -9.44 1.98 13.55
CA ILE A 60 -10.56 2.14 14.51
C ILE A 60 -11.78 1.31 14.08
N GLN A 61 -12.13 1.30 12.80
CA GLN A 61 -13.24 0.49 12.30
C GLN A 61 -12.94 -1.00 12.44
N GLN A 62 -11.72 -1.40 12.16
CA GLN A 62 -11.27 -2.79 12.30
C GLN A 62 -11.22 -3.23 13.76
N SER A 63 -10.82 -2.36 14.71
CA SER A 63 -10.74 -2.72 16.13
C SER A 63 -12.09 -3.09 16.74
N LYS A 64 -13.19 -2.54 16.19
CA LYS A 64 -14.57 -2.84 16.62
C LYS A 64 -15.07 -4.22 16.19
N ARG A 65 -14.34 -4.97 15.36
CA ARG A 65 -14.75 -6.32 14.93
C ARG A 65 -14.55 -7.33 16.07
N LYS A 66 -15.50 -8.27 16.20
CA LYS A 66 -15.53 -9.30 17.27
C LYS A 66 -14.18 -10.04 17.46
N ASN A 67 -13.50 -10.35 16.36
CA ASN A 67 -12.22 -11.08 16.36
C ASN A 67 -11.06 -10.21 15.86
N SER A 68 -11.08 -8.91 16.15
CA SER A 68 -10.03 -8.02 15.66
C SER A 68 -8.67 -8.30 16.32
N HIS A 69 -7.62 -8.26 15.50
CA HIS A 69 -6.23 -8.25 15.96
C HIS A 69 -5.75 -6.84 16.36
N ILE A 70 -6.55 -5.80 16.08
CA ILE A 70 -6.28 -4.42 16.48
C ILE A 70 -7.04 -4.15 17.78
N LYS A 71 -6.33 -4.09 18.89
CA LYS A 71 -6.84 -3.78 20.23
C LYS A 71 -6.71 -2.29 20.52
N GLU A 72 -5.57 -1.71 20.17
CA GLU A 72 -5.31 -0.28 20.29
C GLU A 72 -4.95 0.28 18.90
N PRO A 73 -5.86 1.01 18.23
CA PRO A 73 -5.61 1.54 16.89
C PRO A 73 -4.41 2.47 16.85
N ALA A 74 -3.49 2.23 15.92
CA ALA A 74 -2.33 3.05 15.65
C ALA A 74 -2.07 3.17 14.14
N VAL A 75 -1.20 4.11 13.77
CA VAL A 75 -0.76 4.31 12.38
C VAL A 75 0.76 4.39 12.33
N ILE A 76 1.35 3.72 11.35
CA ILE A 76 2.76 3.90 10.99
C ILE A 76 2.89 4.40 9.56
N GLY A 77 3.89 5.26 9.32
CA GLY A 77 4.28 5.69 7.99
C GLY A 77 5.37 4.79 7.43
N ALA A 78 5.35 4.58 6.11
CA ALA A 78 6.39 3.89 5.36
C ALA A 78 6.85 4.75 4.19
N VAL A 79 8.17 4.81 3.99
CA VAL A 79 8.78 5.36 2.77
C VAL A 79 8.96 4.19 1.80
N ILE A 80 8.26 4.24 0.68
CA ILE A 80 8.22 3.16 -0.31
C ILE A 80 9.04 3.63 -1.52
N GLN A 81 10.15 2.94 -1.76
CA GLN A 81 10.99 3.09 -2.95
C GLN A 81 11.14 1.70 -3.61
N LEU A 82 11.27 1.69 -4.95
CA LEU A 82 11.68 0.59 -5.85
C LEU A 82 10.61 0.18 -6.88
N LYS A 83 11.05 -0.60 -7.89
CA LYS A 83 10.28 -1.31 -8.94
C LYS A 83 9.24 -2.28 -8.35
N SER A 84 8.47 -1.86 -7.36
CA SER A 84 7.30 -2.58 -6.89
C SER A 84 6.12 -2.18 -7.77
N HIS A 85 5.36 -3.19 -8.21
CA HIS A 85 4.10 -2.93 -8.88
C HIS A 85 3.12 -2.39 -7.85
N ILE A 86 2.87 -1.07 -7.85
CA ILE A 86 1.89 -0.42 -6.98
C ILE A 86 0.55 -0.41 -7.71
N GLN A 87 -0.49 -0.90 -7.04
CA GLN A 87 -1.87 -0.72 -7.49
C GLN A 87 -2.48 0.46 -6.74
N ILE A 88 -3.08 1.40 -7.49
CA ILE A 88 -3.70 2.62 -6.95
C ILE A 88 -5.21 2.55 -7.19
N ALA A 89 -6.00 2.76 -6.14
CA ALA A 89 -7.45 2.93 -6.25
C ALA A 89 -7.80 4.42 -6.07
N VAL A 90 -8.27 5.06 -7.13
CA VAL A 90 -8.74 6.45 -7.08
C VAL A 90 -10.19 6.47 -6.60
N ARG A 91 -10.43 7.07 -5.43
CA ARG A 91 -11.77 7.12 -4.82
C ARG A 91 -12.66 8.23 -5.35
N ASP A 92 -12.06 9.31 -5.83
CA ASP A 92 -12.76 10.44 -6.45
C ASP A 92 -12.32 10.55 -7.91
N PRO A 93 -13.14 10.11 -8.87
CA PRO A 93 -12.79 10.18 -10.29
C PRO A 93 -12.47 11.59 -10.78
N ARG A 94 -12.94 12.65 -10.10
CA ARG A 94 -12.61 14.05 -10.43
C ARG A 94 -11.14 14.39 -10.22
N ALA A 95 -10.42 13.59 -9.42
CA ALA A 95 -8.97 13.72 -9.27
C ALA A 95 -8.19 13.24 -10.51
N ILE A 96 -8.86 12.56 -11.46
CA ILE A 96 -8.25 12.14 -12.72
C ILE A 96 -8.33 13.32 -13.70
N ILE A 97 -7.19 13.98 -13.91
CA ILE A 97 -7.10 15.18 -14.75
C ILE A 97 -6.82 14.89 -16.24
N GLY A 98 -6.59 13.63 -16.59
CA GLY A 98 -6.29 13.22 -17.97
C GLY A 98 -5.90 11.76 -18.09
N TYR A 99 -5.80 11.30 -19.33
CA TYR A 99 -5.39 9.94 -19.71
C TYR A 99 -4.37 10.04 -20.83
N PHE A 100 -3.44 9.08 -20.90
CA PHE A 100 -2.48 8.98 -21.99
C PHE A 100 -2.38 7.53 -22.46
N LEU A 101 -2.06 7.35 -23.74
CA LEU A 101 -1.71 6.03 -24.28
C LEU A 101 -0.22 5.78 -23.95
N PRO A 102 0.13 4.69 -23.24
CA PRO A 102 1.53 4.37 -23.00
C PRO A 102 2.22 4.02 -24.32
N ASP A 103 3.53 4.27 -24.40
CA ASP A 103 4.32 3.82 -25.54
C ASP A 103 4.27 2.28 -25.61
N SER A 104 3.95 1.75 -26.79
CA SER A 104 3.96 0.33 -27.10
C SER A 104 5.27 -0.37 -26.70
N SER A 105 6.41 0.33 -26.75
CA SER A 105 7.71 -0.20 -26.33
C SER A 105 7.79 -0.55 -24.84
N MET A 106 6.93 0.06 -24.01
CA MET A 106 6.82 -0.21 -22.57
C MET A 106 6.00 -1.45 -22.24
N LEU A 107 5.19 -1.94 -23.20
CA LEU A 107 4.38 -3.13 -23.06
C LEU A 107 5.21 -4.36 -23.49
N GLN A 108 6.28 -4.67 -22.76
CA GLN A 108 7.02 -5.91 -23.00
C GLN A 108 6.14 -7.10 -22.58
N THR A 109 5.50 -7.75 -23.55
CA THR A 109 4.97 -9.09 -23.36
C THR A 109 6.13 -10.06 -23.51
N SER A 110 6.55 -10.71 -22.42
CA SER A 110 7.44 -11.85 -22.52
C SER A 110 6.67 -13.00 -23.18
N SER A 111 6.63 -13.05 -24.51
CA SER A 111 6.28 -14.26 -25.24
C SER A 111 7.51 -15.19 -25.24
N SER A 112 7.84 -15.72 -24.07
CA SER A 112 8.60 -16.97 -24.00
C SER A 112 7.59 -18.09 -23.80
N THR A 113 7.05 -18.59 -24.92
CA THR A 113 6.46 -19.92 -24.98
C THR A 113 7.58 -20.94 -24.72
N PRO A 114 7.32 -22.06 -24.00
CA PRO A 114 8.35 -23.01 -23.61
C PRO A 114 9.11 -23.63 -24.79
#